data_AF-A0AAU2PMG9-F1
#
_entry.id   AF-A0AAU2PMG9-F1
#
_cell.length_a   1.000
_cell.length_b   1.000
_cell.length_c   1.000
_cell.angle_alpha   90.00
_cell.angle_beta   90.00
_cell.angle_gamma   90.00
#
_symmetry.space_group_name_H-M   'P 1'
#
loop_
_entity.id
_entity.type
_entity.pdbx_description
1 polymer ?
#
loop_
_entity_poly.entity_id
_entity_poly.type
_entity_poly.pdbx_seq_one_letter_code
_entity_poly.pdbx_strand_id
1 'polypeptide(L)' 'MDQTETVDAARPAYVRAAAVVVSNSGADWRRDVGVGRHFLAVDEPESVGGADTGPSLAGLPLLALGSCYGPV' A
#
# COMPACT_ATOMS: atom_id res chain seq x y z
N MET A 1 -11.89 27.13 22.10
CA MET A 1 -10.59 26.71 22.67
C MET A 1 -10.57 25.20 22.59
N ASP A 2 -10.39 24.66 21.40
CA ASP A 2 -9.10 24.51 20.69
C ASP A 2 -8.46 23.17 21.08
N GLN A 3 -8.93 22.10 20.44
CA GLN A 3 -8.21 20.82 20.42
C GLN A 3 -7.30 20.82 19.20
N THR A 4 -6.30 21.69 19.20
CA THR A 4 -5.14 21.53 18.33
C THR A 4 -4.21 20.53 19.02
N GLU A 5 -4.56 19.24 18.93
CA GLU A 5 -3.61 18.18 19.23
C GLU A 5 -2.50 18.28 18.17
N THR A 6 -1.36 18.82 18.60
CA THR A 6 -0.19 18.93 17.75
C THR A 6 0.32 17.51 17.54
N VAL A 7 -0.02 16.92 16.40
CA VAL A 7 0.50 15.62 16.00
C VAL A 7 2.01 15.80 15.82
N ASP A 8 2.76 15.49 16.86
CA ASP A 8 4.22 15.51 16.85
C ASP A 8 4.69 14.59 15.70
N ALA A 9 5.28 15.19 14.67
CA ALA A 9 5.70 14.53 13.44
C ALA A 9 6.95 13.65 13.65
N ALA A 10 7.14 13.11 14.85
CA ALA A 10 8.15 12.12 15.15
C ALA A 10 7.69 10.77 14.58
N ARG A 11 8.04 10.53 13.32
CA ARG A 11 7.80 9.25 12.64
C ARG A 11 8.31 8.10 13.53
N PRO A 12 7.44 7.18 13.99
CA PRO A 12 7.85 6.17 14.95
C PRO A 12 8.97 5.30 14.36
N ALA A 13 9.97 5.01 15.20
CA ALA A 13 11.19 4.27 14.91
C ALA A 13 10.99 2.79 14.51
N TYR A 14 9.80 2.42 13.99
CA TYR A 14 9.50 1.12 13.40
C TYR A 14 10.24 0.87 12.06
N VAL A 15 10.96 1.85 11.52
CA VAL A 15 11.60 1.83 10.19
C VAL A 15 12.88 0.96 10.13
N ARG A 16 12.97 -0.14 10.88
CA ARG A 16 14.07 -1.11 10.70
C ARG A 16 13.60 -2.57 10.67
N ALA A 17 12.73 -2.85 9.69
CA ALA A 17 12.79 -3.99 8.78
C ALA A 17 11.64 -3.82 7.78
N ALA A 18 11.92 -3.48 6.52
CA ALA A 18 10.94 -3.43 5.42
C ALA A 18 9.55 -2.86 5.80
N ALA A 19 9.48 -1.67 6.39
CA ALA A 19 8.20 -1.04 6.68
C ALA A 19 7.42 -0.86 5.37
N VAL A 20 6.26 -1.51 5.28
CA VAL A 20 5.31 -1.31 4.18
C VAL A 20 4.45 -0.11 4.52
N VAL A 21 4.53 0.92 3.68
CA VAL A 21 3.68 2.12 3.80
C VAL A 21 2.69 2.09 2.65
N VAL A 22 1.40 2.15 2.96
CA VAL A 22 0.34 2.25 1.97
C VAL A 22 -0.31 3.62 2.11
N SER A 23 -0.30 4.41 1.05
CA SER A 23 -0.96 5.70 0.99
C SER A 23 -2.10 5.71 -0.04
N ASN A 24 -3.16 6.43 0.29
CA ASN A 24 -4.23 6.71 -0.66
C ASN A 24 -3.81 7.87 -1.57
N SER A 25 -3.93 7.67 -2.88
CA SER A 25 -3.59 8.69 -3.89
C SER A 25 -4.78 9.58 -4.28
N GLY A 26 -5.99 9.26 -3.79
CA GLY A 26 -7.20 10.03 -4.06
C GLY A 26 -8.01 9.55 -5.27
N ALA A 27 -7.50 8.60 -6.07
CA ALA A 27 -8.32 7.85 -7.02
C ALA A 27 -8.93 6.63 -6.29
N ASP A 28 -10.19 6.31 -6.55
CA ASP A 28 -11.02 5.40 -5.74
C ASP A 28 -10.28 4.12 -5.28
N TRP A 29 -9.71 3.39 -6.24
CA TRP A 29 -9.02 2.12 -6.00
C TRP A 29 -7.50 2.20 -6.00
N ARG A 30 -6.92 3.35 -6.35
CA ARG A 30 -5.47 3.47 -6.48
C ARG A 30 -4.80 3.63 -5.11
N ARG A 31 -3.80 2.79 -4.85
CA ARG A 31 -2.93 2.85 -3.68
C ARG A 31 -1.48 2.90 -4.10
N ASP A 32 -0.70 3.77 -3.47
CA ASP A 32 0.74 3.78 -3.62
C ASP A 32 1.35 3.02 -2.43
N VAL A 33 2.18 2.03 -2.73
CA VAL A 33 2.80 1.13 -1.76
C VAL A 33 4.31 1.32 -1.80
N GLY A 34 4.89 1.70 -0.67
CA GLY A 34 6.33 1.77 -0.46
C GLY A 34 6.81 0.60 0.40
N VAL A 35 7.82 -0.14 -0.06
CA VAL A 35 8.49 -1.21 0.68
C VAL A 35 9.99 -0.93 0.69
N GLY A 36 10.47 -0.31 1.76
CA GLY A 36 11.86 0.16 1.80
C GLY A 36 12.15 1.17 0.68
N ARG A 37 12.90 0.77 -0.34
CA ARG A 37 13.21 1.58 -1.53
C ARG A 37 12.33 1.27 -2.76
N HIS A 38 11.47 0.26 -2.66
CA HIS A 38 10.60 -0.17 -3.75
C HIS A 38 9.27 0.55 -3.69
N PHE A 39 8.76 0.98 -4.84
CA PHE A 39 7.48 1.65 -4.98
C PHE A 39 6.62 0.87 -5.97
N LEU A 40 5.35 0.69 -5.62
CA LEU A 40 4.37 -0.01 -6.43
C LEU A 40 3.06 0.79 -6.40
N ALA A 41 2.51 1.09 -7.57
CA ALA A 41 1.12 1.52 -7.70
C ALA A 41 0.24 0.28 -7.81
N VAL A 42 -0.83 0.23 -7.03
CA VAL A 42 -1.80 -0.86 -6.99
C VAL A 42 -3.15 -0.28 -7.33
N ASP A 43 -3.87 -0.91 -8.23
CA ASP A 43 -5.12 -0.40 -8.77
C ASP A 43 -5.98 -1.55 -9.28
N GLU A 44 -7.28 -1.47 -9.04
CA GLU A 44 -8.21 -2.49 -9.53
C GLU A 44 -8.54 -2.26 -11.01
N PRO A 45 -9.03 -3.29 -11.74
CA PRO A 45 -9.44 -3.12 -13.12
C PRO A 45 -10.71 -2.27 -13.24
N GLU A 46 -10.94 -1.73 -14.44
CA GLU A 46 -12.13 -0.91 -14.76
C GLU A 46 -13.45 -1.64 -14.44
N SER A 47 -13.47 -2.97 -14.56
CA SER A 47 -14.66 -3.80 -14.31
C SER A 47 -15.18 -3.76 -12.87
N VAL A 48 -14.36 -3.32 -11.91
CA VAL A 48 -14.75 -3.10 -10.51
C VAL A 48 -14.57 -1.63 -10.08
N GLY A 49 -14.37 -0.73 -11.05
CA GLY A 49 -14.34 0.72 -10.87
C GLY A 49 -12.96 1.33 -10.66
N GLY A 50 -11.86 0.57 -10.81
CA GLY A 50 -10.51 1.11 -10.80
C GLY A 50 -10.05 1.62 -12.16
N ALA A 51 -8.78 2.01 -12.28
CA ALA A 51 -8.24 2.56 -13.53
C ALA A 51 -7.25 1.60 -14.24
N ASP A 52 -7.12 0.36 -13.78
CA ASP A 52 -6.23 -0.67 -14.36
C ASP A 52 -4.77 -0.19 -14.53
N THR A 53 -4.31 0.70 -13.64
CA THR A 53 -2.96 1.30 -13.73
C THR A 53 -1.88 0.50 -13.02
N GLY A 54 -2.22 -0.65 -12.45
CA GLY A 54 -1.34 -1.51 -11.69
C GLY A 54 -1.97 -2.87 -11.38
N PRO A 55 -1.27 -3.75 -10.65
CA PRO A 55 -1.85 -5.00 -10.17
C PRO A 55 -3.04 -4.73 -9.24
N SER A 56 -4.01 -5.65 -9.23
CA SER A 56 -5.18 -5.56 -8.36
C SER A 56 -4.81 -5.64 -6.88
N LEU A 57 -5.53 -4.88 -6.05
CA LEU A 57 -5.43 -4.94 -4.60
C LEU A 57 -5.78 -6.35 -4.10
N ALA A 58 -6.81 -6.96 -4.68
CA ALA A 58 -7.22 -8.33 -4.37
C ALA A 58 -6.19 -9.38 -4.83
N GLY A 59 -5.40 -9.09 -5.87
CA GLY A 59 -4.37 -10.00 -6.39
C GLY A 59 -3.11 -10.07 -5.51
N LEU A 60 -2.78 -9.00 -4.79
CA LEU A 60 -1.57 -8.95 -3.96
C LEU A 60 -1.53 -10.00 -2.83
N PRO A 61 -2.60 -10.22 -2.04
CA PRO A 61 -2.62 -11.31 -1.07
C PRO A 61 -2.41 -12.69 -1.70
N LEU A 62 -2.98 -12.94 -2.88
CA LEU A 62 -2.82 -14.21 -3.58
C LEU A 62 -1.37 -14.42 -4.05
N LEU A 63 -0.75 -13.37 -4.59
CA LEU A 63 0.66 -13.39 -4.96
C LEU A 63 1.56 -13.63 -3.74
N ALA A 64 1.29 -12.96 -2.62
CA ALA A 64 2.06 -13.13 -1.39
C ALA A 64 1.94 -14.56 -0.86
N LEU A 65 0.73 -15.13 -0.84
CA LEU A 65 0.50 -16.52 -0.45
C LEU A 65 1.22 -17.48 -1.39
N GLY A 66 1.14 -17.27 -2.70
CA GLY A 66 1.88 -18.05 -3.69
C GLY A 66 3.40 -17.96 -3.51
N SER A 67 3.92 -16.83 -3.03
CA SER A 67 5.36 -16.67 -2.76
C SER A 67 5.81 -17.41 -1.50
N CYS A 68 4.94 -17.55 -0.51
CA CYS A 68 5.24 -18.28 0.73
C CYS A 68 5.12 -19.80 0.58
N TYR A 69 4.23 -20.27 -0.31
CA TYR A 69 3.84 -21.67 -0.40
C TYR A 69 3.95 -22.28 -1.80
N GLY A 70 4.41 -21.51 -2.79
CA GLY A 70 4.61 -21.98 -4.15
C GLY A 70 5.78 -22.97 -4.26
N PRO A 71 5.73 -23.92 -5.20
CA PRO A 71 6.88 -24.78 -5.46
C PRO A 71 8.05 -23.93 -5.95
N VAL A 72 9.22 -24.13 -5.33
CA VAL A 72 10.51 -23.65 -5.85
C VAL A 72 10.98 -24.50 -7.03
#